data_AF-A0A8I2CTE3-F1
#
_entry.id   AF-A0A8I2CTE3-F1
#
_cell.length_a   1.000
_cell.length_b   1.000
_cell.length_c   1.000
_cell.angle_alpha   90.00
_cell.angle_beta   90.00
_cell.angle_gamma   90.00
#
_symmetry.space_group_name_H-M   'P 1'
#
loop_
_entity.id
_entity.type
_entity.pdbx_description
1 polymer ?
#
loop_
_entity_poly.entity_id
_entity_poly.type
_entity_poly.pdbx_seq_one_letter_code
_entity_poly.pdbx_strand_id
1 'polypeptide(L)' 'MEDLQIEYSGRNITPWGGMKLMKNLVDQTAIKAYMNTLDLPEPGSNRGYDPIDIIESFWVSVQILP' A
#
# COMPACT_ATOMS: atom_id res chain seq x y z
N MET A 1 22.29 12.46 10.81
CA MET A 1 21.54 11.60 9.86
C MET A 1 22.50 10.50 9.48
N GLU A 2 22.23 9.27 9.90
CA GLU A 2 23.03 8.12 9.47
C GLU A 2 22.76 7.85 7.99
N ASP A 3 23.81 7.57 7.23
CA ASP A 3 23.70 7.17 5.83
C ASP A 3 22.96 5.84 5.74
N LEU A 4 21.88 5.81 4.97
CA LEU A 4 21.20 4.57 4.61
C LEU A 4 22.15 3.73 3.76
N GLN A 5 22.66 2.64 4.34
CA GLN A 5 23.46 1.64 3.63
C GLN A 5 22.55 0.87 2.67
N ILE A 6 22.58 1.24 1.38
CA ILE A 6 21.82 0.55 0.33
C ILE A 6 22.73 -0.50 -0.31
N GLU A 7 22.39 -1.77 -0.17
CA GLU A 7 23.06 -2.90 -0.85
C GLU A 7 22.15 -3.57 -1.89
N TYR A 8 22.75 -3.97 -3.02
CA TYR A 8 22.07 -4.78 -4.03
C TYR A 8 22.19 -6.27 -3.68
N SER A 9 21.05 -6.92 -3.42
CA SER A 9 20.99 -8.36 -3.19
C SER A 9 20.95 -9.13 -4.52
N GLY A 10 21.85 -10.10 -4.71
CA GLY A 10 21.82 -11.03 -5.85
C GLY A 10 20.67 -12.06 -5.84
N ARG A 11 19.78 -12.00 -4.84
CA ARG A 11 18.56 -12.82 -4.81
C ARG A 11 17.62 -12.36 -5.91
N ASN A 12 17.06 -13.30 -6.67
CA ASN A 12 15.93 -13.03 -7.56
C ASN A 12 14.70 -12.66 -6.72
N ILE A 13 14.50 -11.36 -6.51
CA ILE A 13 13.28 -10.83 -5.90
C ILE A 13 12.25 -10.74 -7.01
N THR A 14 11.22 -11.58 -6.94
CA THR A 14 10.06 -11.43 -7.83
C THR A 14 9.28 -10.17 -7.41
N PRO A 15 8.56 -9.51 -8.33
CA PRO A 15 7.69 -8.38 -7.98
C PRO A 15 6.74 -8.70 -6.80
N TRP A 16 6.30 -9.96 -6.71
CA TRP A 16 5.52 -10.51 -5.60
C TRP A 16 6.19 -10.43 -4.23
N GLY A 17 7.52 -10.57 -4.17
CA GLY A 17 8.29 -10.40 -2.94
C GLY A 17 8.21 -8.97 -2.40
N GLY A 18 8.32 -7.97 -3.29
CA GLY A 18 8.17 -6.56 -2.95
C GLY A 18 6.74 -6.21 -2.51
N MET A 19 5.73 -6.73 -3.22
CA MET A 19 4.32 -6.55 -2.86
C MET A 19 3.99 -7.17 -1.49
N LYS A 20 4.51 -8.36 -1.18
CA LYS A 20 4.33 -9.01 0.13
C LYS A 20 4.97 -8.19 1.25
N LEU A 21 6.16 -7.61 1.03
CA LEU A 21 6.82 -6.75 2.00
C LEU A 21 5.94 -5.51 2.30
N MET A 22 5.45 -4.83 1.27
CA MET A 22 4.57 -3.67 1.48
C MET A 22 3.25 -4.04 2.16
N LYS A 23 2.62 -5.16 1.76
CA LYS A 23 1.38 -5.61 2.42
C LYS A 23 1.60 -5.89 3.90
N ASN A 24 2.68 -6.59 4.24
CA ASN A 24 3.04 -6.85 5.63
C ASN A 24 3.28 -5.55 6.41
N LEU A 25 3.93 -4.56 5.80
CA LEU A 25 4.16 -3.26 6.42
C LEU A 25 2.83 -2.55 6.70
N VAL A 26 1.93 -2.49 5.73
CA VAL A 26 0.59 -1.88 5.90
C VAL A 26 -0.21 -2.59 6.99
N ASP A 27 -0.16 -3.92 7.04
CA ASP A 27 -0.88 -4.72 8.02
C ASP A 27 -0.34 -4.56 9.45
N GLN A 28 0.98 -4.47 9.61
CA GLN A 28 1.63 -4.38 10.92
C GLN A 28 1.61 -2.97 11.52
N THR A 29 1.52 -1.94 10.69
CA THR A 29 1.60 -0.53 11.14
C THR A 29 0.25 0.06 11.55
N ALA A 30 -0.84 -0.70 11.43
CA ALA A 30 -2.21 -0.22 11.62
C ALA A 30 -2.56 1.00 10.74
N ILE A 31 -1.82 1.22 9.65
CA ILE A 31 -2.02 2.35 8.74
C ILE A 31 -3.45 2.35 8.19
N LYS A 32 -4.02 1.19 7.87
CA LYS A 32 -5.42 1.10 7.41
C LYS A 32 -6.40 1.61 8.46
N ALA A 33 -6.20 1.29 9.74
CA ALA A 33 -7.04 1.80 10.81
C ALA A 33 -6.88 3.33 10.99
N TYR A 34 -5.67 3.85 10.87
CA TYR A 34 -5.43 5.30 10.90
C TYR A 34 -6.10 6.03 9.72
N MET A 35 -6.02 5.49 8.50
CA MET A 35 -6.65 6.09 7.32
C MET A 35 -8.18 6.21 7.47
N ASN A 36 -8.83 5.25 8.15
CA ASN A 36 -10.26 5.33 8.47
C ASN A 36 -10.62 6.49 9.42
N THR A 37 -9.64 7.13 10.07
CA THR A 37 -9.86 8.30 10.94
C THR A 37 -9.69 9.63 10.21
N LEU A 38 -9.22 9.60 8.96
CA LEU A 38 -8.95 10.79 8.16
C LEU A 38 -10.22 11.22 7.40
N ASP A 39 -10.34 12.53 7.18
CA ASP A 39 -11.39 13.12 6.35
C ASP A 39 -11.03 12.98 4.87
N LEU A 40 -11.10 11.75 4.35
CA LEU A 40 -10.79 11.45 2.96
C LEU A 40 -11.95 11.88 2.04
N PRO A 41 -11.65 12.31 0.79
CA PRO A 41 -12.68 12.74 -0.13
C PRO A 41 -13.60 11.56 -0.51
N GLU A 42 -14.89 11.74 -0.26
CA GLU A 42 -15.92 10.76 -0.60
C GLU A 42 -16.15 10.69 -2.13
N PRO A 43 -16.49 9.51 -2.67
CA PRO A 43 -16.72 9.37 -4.10
C PRO A 43 -18.02 10.05 -4.54
N GLY A 44 -17.92 10.97 -5.51
CA GLY A 44 -19.09 11.65 -6.10
C GLY A 44 -19.84 10.86 -7.18
N SER A 45 -19.47 9.60 -7.42
CA SER A 45 -20.01 8.74 -8.48
C SER A 45 -20.60 7.47 -7.88
N ASN A 46 -21.73 6.98 -8.43
CA ASN A 46 -22.30 5.68 -8.10
C ASN A 46 -21.37 4.50 -8.43
N ARG A 47 -20.27 4.74 -9.16
CA ARG A 47 -19.21 3.77 -9.46
C ARG A 47 -17.86 4.20 -8.86
N GLY A 48 -17.89 5.03 -7.82
CA GLY A 48 -16.70 5.41 -7.08
C GLY A 48 -16.11 4.23 -6.32
N TYR A 49 -14.79 4.22 -6.18
CA TYR A 49 -14.07 3.29 -5.31
C TYR A 49 -13.86 3.94 -3.95
N ASP A 50 -13.77 3.12 -2.90
CA ASP A 50 -13.36 3.59 -1.58
C ASP A 50 -11.96 4.25 -1.68
N PRO A 51 -11.77 5.49 -1.20
CA PRO A 51 -10.47 6.16 -1.24
C PRO A 51 -9.37 5.37 -0.53
N ILE A 52 -9.68 4.60 0.51
CA ILE A 52 -8.73 3.72 1.20
C ILE A 52 -8.24 2.62 0.27
N ASP A 53 -9.14 2.00 -0.50
CA ASP A 53 -8.78 0.95 -1.44
C ASP A 53 -7.88 1.52 -2.55
N ILE A 54 -8.18 2.72 -3.07
CA ILE A 54 -7.32 3.40 -4.05
C ILE A 54 -5.89 3.55 -3.51
N ILE A 55 -5.73 4.00 -2.27
CA ILE A 55 -4.39 4.15 -1.65
C ILE A 55 -3.70 2.79 -1.46
N GLU A 56 -4.42 1.77 -0.98
CA GLU A 56 -3.87 0.44 -0.76
C GLU A 56 -3.43 -0.22 -2.08
N SER A 57 -4.23 -0.09 -3.13
CA SER A 57 -3.91 -0.60 -4.48
C SER A 57 -2.70 0.10 -5.09
N PHE A 58 -2.53 1.40 -4.83
CA PHE A 58 -1.34 2.14 -5.24
C PHE A 58 -0.08 1.60 -4.55
N TRP A 59 -0.13 1.28 -3.25
CA TRP A 59 1.03 0.78 -2.51
C TRP A 59 1.40 -0.66 -2.82
N VAL A 60 0.40 -1.55 -2.94
CA VAL A 60 0.64 -2.99 -3.11
C VAL A 60 0.65 -3.36 -4.60
N SER A 61 0.33 -2.43 -5.50
CA SER A 61 0.17 -2.68 -6.95
C SER A 61 -0.80 -3.83 -7.26
N VAL A 62 -1.75 -4.09 -6.36
CA VAL A 62 -2.79 -5.11 -6.51
C VAL A 62 -4.05 -4.43 -6.99
N GLN A 63 -4.61 -4.96 -8.07
CA GLN A 63 -5.85 -4.47 -8.64
C GLN A 63 -7.03 -4.89 -7.76
N ILE A 64 -7.82 -3.92 -7.30
CA ILE A 64 -9.10 -4.20 -6.62
C ILE A 64 -10.06 -4.71 -7.68
N LEU A 65 -10.57 -5.93 -7.51
CA LEU A 65 -11.68 -6.44 -8.31
C LEU A 65 -12.99 -5.97 -7.64
N PRO A 66 -13.97 -5.50 -8.42
CA PRO A 66 -15.26 -5.05 -7.91
C PRO A 66 -16.11 -6.20 -7.34
#